data_AF-A0A2D4U1Z8-F1
#
_entry.id   AF-A0A2D4U1Z8-F1
#
_cell.length_a   1.000
_cell.length_b   1.000
_cell.length_c   1.000
_cell.angle_alpha   90.00
_cell.angle_beta   90.00
_cell.angle_gamma   90.00
#
_symmetry.space_group_name_H-M   'P 1'
#
loop_
_entity.id
_entity.type
_entity.pdbx_description
1 polymer ?
#
loop_
_entity_poly.entity_id
_entity_poly.type
_entity_poly.pdbx_seq_one_letter_code
_entity_poly.pdbx_strand_id
1 'polypeptide(L)' 'MAMLGSALVFGLTTLSFLTGLTCLISALLVPADVGPERRFEKRLEYSIFAVAGLVCFTVLQIFG' A
#
# COMPACT_ATOMS: atom_id res chain seq x y z
N MET A 1 24.43 -13.26 11.20
CA MET A 1 23.67 -13.44 9.93
C MET A 1 22.16 -13.45 10.15
N ALA A 2 21.64 -14.19 11.14
CA ALA A 2 20.20 -14.23 11.44
C ALA A 2 19.57 -12.87 11.77
N MET A 3 20.24 -12.00 12.54
CA MET A 3 19.74 -10.66 12.89
C MET A 3 19.54 -9.72 11.69
N LEU A 4 20.33 -9.89 10.63
CA LEU A 4 20.27 -9.03 9.45
C LEU A 4 19.09 -9.42 8.55
N GLY A 5 18.81 -10.72 8.45
CA GLY A 5 17.65 -11.24 7.75
C GLY A 5 16.34 -10.80 8.40
N SER A 6 16.21 -10.94 9.73
CA SER A 6 15.00 -10.54 10.46
C SER A 6 14.76 -9.02 10.42
N ALA A 7 15.83 -8.21 10.47
CA ALA A 7 15.72 -6.76 10.34
C ALA A 7 15.29 -6.32 8.92
N LEU A 8 15.79 -6.98 7.88
CA LEU A 8 15.38 -6.74 6.50
C LEU A 8 13.90 -7.09 6.26
N VAL A 9 13.46 -8.26 6.74
CA VAL A 9 12.05 -8.68 6.65
C VAL A 9 11.16 -7.68 7.39
N PHE A 10 11.52 -7.29 8.61
CA PHE A 10 10.78 -6.29 9.37
C PHE A 10 10.69 -4.94 8.63
N GLY A 11 11.80 -4.46 8.07
CA GLY A 11 11.85 -3.23 7.27
C GLY A 11 10.95 -3.29 6.04
N LEU A 12 11.04 -4.36 5.24
CA LEU A 12 10.20 -4.56 4.04
C LEU A 12 8.72 -4.66 4.38
N THR A 13 8.39 -5.34 5.48
CA THR A 13 7.02 -5.48 5.98
C THR A 13 6.46 -4.10 6.36
N THR A 14 7.24 -3.30 7.10
CA THR A 14 6.82 -1.96 7.53
C THR A 14 6.65 -1.00 6.35
N LEU A 15 7.56 -1.05 5.37
CA LEU A 15 7.45 -0.26 4.14
C LEU A 15 6.22 -0.65 3.32
N SER A 16 5.96 -1.94 3.14
CA SER A 16 4.79 -2.43 2.39
C SER A 16 3.48 -1.98 3.03
N PHE A 17 3.41 -2.02 4.37
CA PHE A 17 2.26 -1.53 5.13
C PHE A 17 2.05 -0.02 4.96
N LEU A 18 3.12 0.77 5.12
CA LEU A 18 3.07 2.22 4.96
C LEU A 18 2.66 2.63 3.54
N THR A 19 3.20 1.98 2.51
CA THR A 19 2.82 2.21 1.11
C THR A 19 1.35 1.85 0.85
N GLY A 20 0.88 0.71 1.37
CA GLY A 20 -0.53 0.31 1.26
C GLY A 20 -1.46 1.35 1.88
N LEU A 21 -1.14 1.83 3.09
CA LEU A 21 -1.90 2.86 3.79
C LEU A 21 -1.88 4.22 3.08
N THR A 22 -0.71 4.69 2.60
CA THR A 22 -0.63 5.98 1.91
C THR A 22 -1.41 5.97 0.59
N CYS A 23 -1.37 4.87 -0.16
CA CYS A 23 -2.21 4.71 -1.35
C CYS A 23 -3.71 4.70 -1.01
N LEU A 24 -4.10 4.07 0.10
CA LEU A 24 -5.50 4.03 0.55
C LEU A 24 -6.00 5.42 0.98
N ILE A 25 -5.17 6.17 1.70
CA ILE A 25 -5.42 7.55 2.08
C ILE A 25 -5.54 8.43 0.83
N SER A 26 -4.63 8.29 -0.15
CA SER A 26 -4.71 9.00 -1.43
C SER A 26 -5.98 8.68 -2.23
N ALA A 27 -6.47 7.44 -2.18
CA ALA A 27 -7.76 7.07 -2.78
C ALA A 27 -8.93 7.81 -2.09
N LEU A 28 -8.91 7.97 -0.76
CA LEU A 28 -9.94 8.73 -0.05
C LEU A 28 -9.87 10.24 -0.37
N LEU A 29 -8.66 10.80 -0.38
CA LEU A 29 -8.38 12.24 -0.54
C LEU A 29 -8.41 12.75 -1.99
N VAL A 30 -8.80 11.93 -2.97
CA VAL A 30 -8.96 12.40 -4.36
C VAL A 30 -9.90 13.62 -4.39
N PRO A 31 -9.41 14.80 -4.83
CA PRO A 31 -10.14 16.06 -4.73
C PRO A 31 -11.48 15.99 -5.47
N ALA A 32 -12.49 16.62 -4.87
CA ALA A 32 -13.86 16.63 -5.40
C ALA A 32 -14.02 17.54 -6.64
N ASP A 33 -13.03 18.39 -6.92
CA ASP A 33 -12.97 19.30 -8.06
C ASP A 33 -12.80 18.56 -9.42
N VAL A 34 -12.41 17.29 -9.39
CA VAL A 34 -12.23 16.49 -10.59
C VAL A 34 -13.56 15.83 -10.96
N GLY A 35 -14.00 15.99 -12.22
CA GLY A 35 -15.25 15.40 -12.73
C GLY A 35 -15.39 13.91 -12.41
N PRO A 36 -16.63 13.39 -12.30
CA PRO A 36 -16.93 12.11 -11.68
C PRO A 36 -16.19 10.91 -12.30
N GLU A 37 -16.01 10.88 -13.63
CA GLU A 37 -15.24 9.83 -14.32
C GLU A 37 -13.76 9.83 -13.92
N ARG A 38 -13.08 10.98 -14.04
CA ARG A 38 -11.65 11.10 -13.68
C ARG A 38 -11.40 10.87 -12.19
N ARG A 39 -12.38 11.16 -11.34
CA ARG A 39 -12.30 10.87 -9.90
C ARG A 39 -12.36 9.37 -9.63
N PHE A 40 -13.24 8.64 -10.32
CA PHE A 40 -13.35 7.20 -10.15
C PHE A 40 -12.10 6.47 -10.64
N GLU A 41 -11.57 6.88 -11.78
CA GLU A 41 -10.34 6.30 -12.36
C GLU A 41 -9.15 6.43 -11.41
N LYS A 42 -8.90 7.63 -10.90
CA LYS A 42 -7.82 7.86 -9.91
C LYS A 42 -8.04 7.08 -8.61
N ARG A 43 -9.28 7.00 -8.12
CA ARG A 43 -9.60 6.20 -6.94
C ARG A 43 -9.33 4.72 -7.15
N LEU A 44 -9.65 4.20 -8.33
CA LEU A 44 -9.42 2.82 -8.70
C LEU A 44 -7.91 2.52 -8.81
N GLU A 45 -7.13 3.42 -9.41
CA GLU A 45 -5.67 3.27 -9.48
C GLU A 45 -5.06 3.23 -8.07
N TYR A 46 -5.36 4.23 -7.25
CA TYR A 46 -4.84 4.28 -5.88
C TYR A 46 -5.32 3.10 -5.02
N SER A 47 -6.54 2.59 -5.24
CA SER A 47 -7.03 1.42 -4.51
C SER A 47 -6.34 0.12 -4.94
N ILE A 48 -6.04 -0.06 -6.22
CA ILE A 48 -5.26 -1.22 -6.71
C ILE A 48 -3.87 -1.21 -6.10
N PHE A 49 -3.20 -0.05 -6.07
CA PHE A 49 -1.90 0.09 -5.42
C PHE A 49 -1.96 -0.15 -3.91
N ALA A 50 -3.02 0.32 -3.23
CA ALA A 50 -3.23 0.06 -1.81
C ALA A 50 -3.40 -1.43 -1.52
N VAL A 51 -4.21 -2.13 -2.31
CA VAL A 51 -4.44 -3.58 -2.19
C VAL A 51 -3.14 -4.34 -2.45
N ALA A 52 -2.39 -3.98 -3.49
CA ALA A 52 -1.10 -4.62 -3.77
C ALA A 52 -0.11 -4.48 -2.60
N GLY A 53 -0.01 -3.29 -2.01
CA GLY A 53 0.83 -3.03 -0.82
C GLY A 53 0.39 -3.85 0.40
N LEU A 54 -0.92 -3.93 0.65
CA LEU A 54 -1.47 -4.73 1.75
C LEU A 54 -1.29 -6.24 1.54
N VAL A 55 -1.48 -6.75 0.33
CA VAL A 55 -1.23 -8.16 0.00
C VAL A 55 0.24 -8.50 0.21
N CYS A 56 1.15 -7.64 -0.24
CA CYS A 56 2.59 -7.84 -0.05
C CYS A 56 2.96 -7.85 1.44
N PHE A 57 2.37 -6.96 2.24
CA PHE A 57 2.49 -6.96 3.70
C PHE A 57 1.98 -8.27 4.33
N THR A 58 0.81 -8.75 3.93
CA THR A 58 0.24 -10.01 4.44
C THR A 58 1.13 -11.21 4.10
N VAL A 59 1.66 -11.28 2.89
CA VAL A 59 2.59 -12.34 2.47
C VAL A 59 3.87 -12.28 3.31
N LEU A 60 4.47 -11.09 3.46
CA LEU A 60 5.68 -10.92 4.28
C LEU A 60 5.43 -11.25 5.76
N GLN A 61 4.24 -11.01 6.30
CA GLN A 61 3.91 -11.36 7.68
C GLN A 61 3.69 -12.87 7.87
N ILE A 62 3.19 -13.58 6.86
CA ILE A 62 2.94 -15.03 6.94
C ILE A 62 4.23 -15.83 6.72
N PHE A 63 5.11 -15.37 5.83
CA PHE A 63 6.28 -16.13 5.37
C PHE A 63 7.64 -15.55 5.79
N GLY A 64 7.69 -14.32 6.29
CA GLY A 64 8.92 -13.65 6.76
C GLY A 64 9.16 -13.82 8.25
#